data_AF-A0A0U1NY49-F1
#
_entry.id   AF-A0A0U1NY49-F1
#
_cell.length_a   1.000
_cell.length_b   1.000
_cell.length_c   1.000
_cell.angle_alpha   90.00
_cell.angle_beta   90.00
_cell.angle_gamma   90.00
#
_symmetry.space_group_name_H-M   'P 1'
#
loop_
_entity.id
_entity.type
_entity.pdbx_description
1 polymer ?
#
loop_
_entity_poly.entity_id
_entity_poly.type
_entity_poly.pdbx_seq_one_letter_code
_entity_poly.pdbx_strand_id
1 'polypeptide(L)'
;MFGLSKKETKKDDEDISQEEQEYIDSKKGTNPYGMIVFFMGGLSFMKGYTYVFIPIITIIFGIITYRTYDKEKEDNPFPFYIGILLALIGIFTFITHQTPIFA
;
A
#
# COMPACT_ATOMS: atom_id res chain seq x y z
N MET A 1 3.28 -40.09 -7.02
CA MET A 1 2.00 -39.47 -7.41
C MET A 1 1.98 -38.05 -6.85
N PHE A 2 1.46 -37.09 -7.61
CA PHE A 2 1.56 -35.62 -7.43
C PHE A 2 2.92 -34.99 -7.78
N GLY A 3 3.26 -35.04 -9.08
CA GLY A 3 4.07 -34.00 -9.70
C GLY A 3 3.20 -32.76 -9.91
N LEU A 4 3.47 -31.69 -9.15
CA LEU A 4 2.84 -30.39 -9.38
C LEU A 4 3.40 -29.83 -10.68
N SER A 5 2.63 -30.01 -11.75
CA SER A 5 2.83 -29.38 -13.04
C SER A 5 2.97 -27.88 -12.84
N LYS A 6 4.19 -27.39 -13.07
CA LYS A 6 4.52 -25.98 -13.19
C LYS A 6 3.67 -25.43 -14.34
N LYS A 7 2.54 -24.80 -14.02
CA LYS A 7 1.81 -23.96 -14.98
C LYS A 7 2.71 -22.76 -15.28
N GLU A 8 3.60 -22.92 -16.24
CA GLU A 8 4.12 -21.80 -17.00
C GLU A 8 2.92 -21.22 -17.74
N THR A 9 2.33 -20.18 -17.15
CA THR A 9 1.37 -19.33 -17.82
C THR A 9 2.12 -18.69 -18.98
N LYS A 10 2.05 -19.32 -20.16
CA LYS A 10 2.33 -18.67 -21.44
C LYS A 10 1.51 -17.39 -21.45
N LYS A 11 2.19 -16.24 -21.43
CA LYS A 11 1.57 -14.99 -21.85
C LYS A 11 1.38 -15.13 -23.35
N ASP A 12 0.14 -15.00 -23.77
CA ASP A 12 -0.20 -14.83 -25.17
C ASP A 12 0.41 -13.50 -25.62
N ASP A 13 1.57 -13.57 -26.28
CA ASP A 13 2.22 -12.46 -26.97
C ASP A 13 1.45 -12.17 -28.28
N GLU A 14 0.17 -11.80 -28.16
CA GLU A 14 -0.60 -11.25 -29.28
C GLU A 14 -0.18 -9.77 -29.47
N ASP A 15 0.69 -9.53 -30.47
CA ASP A 15 0.89 -8.28 -31.21
C ASP A 15 0.88 -6.97 -30.41
N ILE A 16 1.70 -6.88 -29.36
CA ILE A 16 2.03 -5.58 -28.75
C ILE A 16 2.95 -4.84 -29.71
N SER A 17 2.50 -3.71 -30.26
CA SER A 17 3.33 -2.90 -31.17
C SER A 17 4.59 -2.38 -30.46
N GLN A 18 5.68 -2.12 -31.20
CA GLN A 18 6.91 -1.60 -30.59
C GLN A 18 6.69 -0.31 -29.79
N GLU A 19 5.79 0.56 -30.24
CA GLU A 19 5.40 1.78 -29.51
C GLU A 19 4.70 1.46 -28.18
N GLU A 20 3.88 0.41 -28.14
CA GLU A 20 3.15 0.01 -26.95
C GLU A 20 4.07 -0.68 -25.93
N GLN A 21 5.07 -1.43 -26.41
CA GLN A 21 6.14 -1.99 -25.57
C GLN A 21 7.00 -0.89 -24.94
N GLU A 22 7.43 0.11 -25.73
CA GLU A 22 8.18 1.26 -25.23
C GLU A 22 7.37 2.10 -24.23
N TYR A 23 6.06 2.24 -24.47
CA TYR A 23 5.17 2.91 -23.53
C TYR A 23 5.08 2.17 -22.18
N ILE A 24 4.96 0.84 -22.21
CA ILE A 24 4.92 0.00 -21.00
C ILE A 24 6.25 0.05 -20.25
N ASP A 25 7.37 -0.05 -20.96
CA ASP A 25 8.72 -0.02 -20.36
C ASP A 25 9.10 1.37 -19.82
N SER A 26 8.54 2.44 -20.39
CA SER A 26 8.71 3.81 -19.88
C SER A 26 7.98 4.08 -18.57
N LYS A 27 7.03 3.22 -18.18
CA LYS A 27 6.21 3.43 -16.99
C LYS A 27 6.99 3.09 -15.73
N LYS A 28 7.16 4.08 -14.86
CA LYS A 28 7.79 3.89 -13.55
C LYS A 28 7.02 2.85 -12.72
N GLY A 29 7.76 2.07 -11.94
CA GLY A 29 7.19 0.99 -11.13
C GLY A 29 6.28 1.51 -10.01
N THR A 30 5.31 0.71 -9.59
CA THR A 30 4.55 0.97 -8.35
C THR A 30 5.36 0.49 -7.15
N ASN A 31 5.51 1.32 -6.11
CA ASN A 31 6.21 0.93 -4.89
C ASN A 31 5.36 -0.08 -4.08
N PRO A 32 5.83 -1.33 -3.88
CA PRO A 32 5.08 -2.34 -3.15
C PRO A 32 4.90 -1.99 -1.66
N TYR A 33 5.87 -1.32 -1.04
CA TYR A 33 5.74 -0.86 0.35
C TYR A 33 4.67 0.22 0.49
N GLY A 34 4.56 1.12 -0.48
CA GLY A 34 3.50 2.13 -0.51
C GLY A 34 2.11 1.50 -0.52
N MET A 35 1.94 0.43 -1.31
CA MET A 35 0.69 -0.34 -1.33
C MET A 35 0.42 -1.05 -0.01
N ILE A 36 1.44 -1.65 0.62
CA ILE A 36 1.30 -2.28 1.94
C ILE A 36 0.85 -1.24 2.99
N VAL A 37 1.49 -0.07 3.01
CA VAL A 37 1.15 1.05 3.91
C VAL A 37 -0.29 1.51 3.68
N PHE A 38 -0.72 1.61 2.42
CA PHE A 38 -2.09 1.95 2.07
C PHE A 38 -3.10 0.94 2.64
N PHE A 39 -2.89 -0.37 2.43
CA PHE A 39 -3.79 -1.40 2.96
C PHE A 39 -3.82 -1.45 4.48
N MET A 40 -2.65 -1.36 5.12
CA MET A 40 -2.55 -1.29 6.59
C MET A 40 -3.23 -0.02 7.13
N GLY A 41 -3.13 1.10 6.41
CA GLY A 41 -3.87 2.33 6.71
C GLY A 41 -5.38 2.12 6.65
N GLY A 42 -5.87 1.44 5.62
CA GLY A 42 -7.29 1.07 5.50
C GLY A 42 -7.77 0.20 6.67
N LEU A 43 -6.98 -0.81 7.07
CA LEU A 43 -7.30 -1.64 8.25
C LEU A 43 -7.31 -0.82 9.54
N SER A 44 -6.36 0.11 9.66
CA SER A 44 -6.28 1.04 10.79
C SER A 44 -7.49 1.97 10.86
N PHE A 45 -7.97 2.47 9.73
CA PHE A 45 -9.19 3.27 9.67
C PHE A 45 -10.42 2.45 10.08
N MET A 46 -10.54 1.21 9.59
CA MET A 46 -11.70 0.36 9.87
C MET A 46 -11.76 -0.16 11.32
N LYS A 47 -10.60 -0.45 11.93
CA LYS A 47 -10.51 -1.12 13.25
C LYS A 47 -9.67 -0.37 14.29
N GLY A 48 -9.28 0.88 14.01
CA GLY A 48 -8.41 1.68 14.88
C GLY A 48 -8.97 1.90 16.27
N TYR A 49 -10.30 2.06 16.39
CA TYR A 49 -11.00 2.21 17.67
C TYR A 49 -10.89 0.99 18.61
N THR A 50 -10.65 -0.21 18.06
CA THR A 50 -10.44 -1.43 18.87
C THR A 50 -8.96 -1.70 19.10
N TYR A 51 -8.12 -1.45 18.09
CA TYR A 51 -6.73 -1.89 18.07
C TYR A 51 -5.78 -0.74 17.69
N VAL A 52 -5.49 0.16 18.63
CA VAL A 52 -4.62 1.34 18.41
C VAL A 52 -3.19 1.00 18.00
N PHE A 53 -2.69 -0.20 18.31
CA PHE A 53 -1.36 -0.62 17.90
C PHE A 53 -1.24 -0.77 16.37
N ILE A 54 -2.33 -1.09 15.65
CA ILE A 54 -2.33 -1.24 14.18
C ILE A 54 -2.00 0.09 13.48
N PRO A 55 -2.67 1.22 13.76
CA PRO A 55 -2.28 2.50 13.18
C PRO A 55 -0.87 2.94 13.60
N ILE A 56 -0.44 2.69 14.84
CA ILE A 56 0.91 3.04 15.29
C ILE A 56 1.97 2.30 14.47
N ILE A 57 1.83 0.97 14.31
CA ILE A 57 2.74 0.17 13.50
C ILE A 57 2.69 0.62 12.04
N THR A 58 1.51 0.92 11.50
CA THR A 58 1.34 1.40 10.12
C THR A 58 2.09 2.70 9.88
N ILE A 59 2.02 3.66 10.80
CA ILE A 59 2.74 4.94 10.70
C ILE A 59 4.25 4.71 10.78
N ILE A 60 4.73 3.92 11.75
CA ILE A 60 6.16 3.63 11.89
C ILE A 60 6.69 2.94 10.64
N PHE A 61 6.00 1.89 10.17
CA PHE A 61 6.36 1.16 8.97
C PHE A 61 6.36 2.06 7.73
N GLY A 62 5.33 2.91 7.59
CA GLY A 62 5.22 3.88 6.50
C GLY A 62 6.36 4.88 6.49
N ILE A 63 6.76 5.43 7.65
CA ILE A 63 7.89 6.36 7.74
C ILE A 63 9.21 5.68 7.39
N ILE A 64 9.45 4.47 7.89
CA ILE A 64 10.69 3.71 7.63
C ILE A 64 10.80 3.38 6.14
N THR A 65 9.73 2.84 5.56
CA THR A 65 9.72 2.40 4.16
C THR A 65 9.59 3.55 3.17
N TYR A 66 9.05 4.70 3.58
CA TYR A 66 9.10 5.90 2.74
C TYR A 66 10.54 6.31 2.40
N ARG A 67 11.52 6.03 3.27
CA ARG A 67 12.94 6.28 2.96
C ARG A 67 13.49 5.39 1.84
N THR A 68 12.83 4.27 1.55
CA THR A 68 13.20 3.38 0.43
C THR A 68 12.57 3.79 -0.90
N TYR A 69 11.67 4.78 -0.89
CA TYR A 69 11.05 5.32 -2.09
C TYR A 69 12.09 6.04 -2.96
N ASP A 70 12.21 5.59 -4.22
CA ASP A 70 13.13 6.16 -5.20
C ASP A 70 12.32 6.87 -6.31
N LYS A 71 12.38 8.20 -6.32
CA LYS A 71 11.65 9.06 -7.27
C LYS A 71 12.04 8.83 -8.73
N GLU A 72 13.21 8.27 -8.99
CA GLU A 72 13.68 7.99 -10.35
C GLU A 72 13.05 6.69 -10.89
N LYS A 73 12.87 5.69 -10.03
CA LYS A 73 12.38 4.35 -10.39
C LYS A 73 10.88 4.16 -10.17
N GLU A 74 10.30 4.90 -9.25
CA GLU A 74 8.94 4.68 -8.76
C GLU A 74 8.02 5.88 -9.01
N ASP A 75 6.80 5.57 -9.45
CA ASP A 75 5.95 6.56 -10.10
C ASP A 75 5.37 7.57 -9.12
N ASN A 76 4.82 7.09 -7.98
CA ASN A 76 4.10 7.96 -7.07
C ASN A 76 4.23 7.52 -5.59
N PRO A 77 4.46 8.47 -4.66
CA PRO A 77 4.50 8.20 -3.22
C PRO A 77 3.13 8.31 -2.51
N PHE A 78 2.06 8.60 -3.26
CA PHE A 78 0.70 8.84 -2.75
C PHE A 78 0.13 7.69 -1.90
N PRO A 79 0.32 6.38 -2.22
CA PRO A 79 -0.09 5.29 -1.36
C PRO A 79 0.44 5.41 0.08
N PHE A 80 1.68 5.89 0.26
CA PHE A 80 2.24 6.13 1.59
C PHE A 80 1.46 7.22 2.33
N TYR A 81 1.23 8.36 1.68
CA TYR A 81 0.53 9.49 2.30
C TYR A 81 -0.90 9.13 2.69
N ILE A 82 -1.63 8.45 1.80
CA ILE A 82 -2.99 8.03 2.08
C ILE A 82 -3.03 6.97 3.17
N GLY A 83 -2.13 5.99 3.15
CA GLY A 83 -2.06 4.99 4.22
C GLY A 83 -1.77 5.59 5.59
N ILE A 84 -0.84 6.55 5.68
CA ILE A 84 -0.52 7.28 6.91
C ILE A 84 -1.73 8.12 7.36
N LEU A 85 -2.39 8.83 6.44
CA LEU A 85 -3.57 9.62 6.75
C LEU A 85 -4.70 8.75 7.32
N LEU A 86 -4.98 7.60 6.70
CA LEU A 86 -5.98 6.64 7.18
C LEU A 86 -5.61 6.09 8.58
N ALA A 87 -4.33 5.83 8.83
CA ALA A 87 -3.86 5.42 10.14
C ALA A 87 -4.06 6.53 11.21
N LEU A 88 -3.78 7.80 10.86
CA LEU A 88 -4.04 8.94 11.75
C LEU A 88 -5.54 9.07 12.09
N ILE A 89 -6.43 8.86 11.11
CA ILE A 89 -7.87 8.82 11.36
C ILE A 89 -8.23 7.64 12.28
N GLY A 90 -7.60 6.48 12.11
CA GLY A 90 -7.72 5.34 13.03
C GLY A 90 -7.35 5.67 14.48
N ILE A 91 -6.30 6.47 14.70
CA ILE A 91 -5.93 6.95 16.04
C ILE A 91 -6.95 7.97 16.56
N PHE A 92 -7.37 8.91 15.71
CA PHE A 92 -8.35 9.92 16.08
C PHE A 92 -9.66 9.27 16.56
N THR A 93 -10.16 8.28 15.80
CA THR A 93 -11.37 7.52 16.18
C THR A 93 -11.20 6.72 17.47
N PHE A 94 -10.00 6.19 17.75
CA PHE A 94 -9.71 5.57 19.05
C PHE A 94 -9.82 6.57 20.20
N ILE A 95 -9.23 7.76 20.05
CA ILE A 95 -9.26 8.80 21.08
C ILE A 95 -10.71 9.25 21.32
N THR A 96 -11.46 9.61 20.28
CA THR A 96 -12.84 10.08 20.42
C THR A 96 -13.80 9.01 20.94
N HIS A 97 -13.52 7.72 20.70
CA HIS A 97 -14.30 6.63 21.26
C HIS A 97 -14.05 6.44 22.77
N GLN A 98 -12.80 6.62 23.22
CA GLN A 98 -12.42 6.44 24.63
C GLN A 98 -12.73 7.67 25.49
N THR A 99 -12.69 8.88 24.90
CA THR A 99 -13.10 10.11 25.56
C THR A 99 -14.37 10.63 24.90
N PRO A 100 -15.56 10.41 25.49
CA PRO A 100 -16.77 11.08 25.00
C PRO A 100 -16.64 12.57 25.29
N ILE A 101 -16.17 13.34 24.31
CA ILE A 101 -15.99 14.79 24.41
C ILE A 101 -17.35 15.53 24.54
N PHE A 102 -18.46 14.81 24.42
CA PHE A 102 -19.84 15.33 24.48
C PHE A 102 -20.72 14.66 25.55
N ALA A 103 -20.15 14.01 26.57
CA ALA A 103 -20.92 13.45 27.70
C ALA A 103 -20.89 14.36 28.93
#